data_AF-A0A431HE75-F1
#
_entry.id   AF-A0A431HE75-F1
#
_cell.length_a   1.000
_cell.length_b   1.000
_cell.length_c   1.000
_cell.angle_alpha   90.00
_cell.angle_beta   90.00
_cell.angle_gamma   90.00
#
_symmetry.space_group_name_H-M   'P 1'
#
loop_
_entity.id
_entity.type
_entity.pdbx_description
1 polymer ?
#
loop_
_entity_poly.entity_id
_entity_poly.type
_entity_poly.pdbx_seq_one_letter_code
_entity_poly.pdbx_strand_id
1 'polypeptide(L)'
;MLNKNIINNKFIPRNIEQRIKDLKVIKAKELQDYNIFLEEFSYNLSLIKDKVSDYPNLINPQEQLFIKLIKDTKIELDQKKYPFKICLLQNDKWMFHYDWKNDVFRYNNDSVFSSFNTKFSIQHNDFKRFISFMLEKHFKFKPFKILNIYWNLPINNLFNK
;
A
#
# COMPACT_ATOMS: atom_id res chain seq x y z
N MET A 1 -7.25 -57.62 -25.75
CA MET A 1 -7.91 -56.55 -24.97
C MET A 1 -6.85 -55.64 -24.35
N LEU A 2 -7.01 -54.34 -24.58
CA LEU A 2 -6.39 -53.15 -23.95
C LEU A 2 -4.87 -52.96 -24.03
N ASN A 3 -4.51 -52.25 -25.11
CA ASN A 3 -3.26 -51.51 -25.29
C ASN A 3 -3.15 -50.43 -24.19
N LYS A 4 -2.28 -50.64 -23.21
CA LYS A 4 -1.94 -49.61 -22.21
C LYS A 4 -0.97 -48.62 -22.84
N ASN A 5 -1.52 -47.62 -23.54
CA ASN A 5 -0.79 -46.38 -23.85
C ASN A 5 -0.52 -45.67 -22.52
N ILE A 6 0.60 -46.02 -21.90
CA ILE A 6 1.22 -45.20 -20.86
C ILE A 6 1.64 -43.92 -21.57
N ILE A 7 0.82 -42.87 -21.44
CA ILE A 7 1.24 -41.51 -21.77
C ILE A 7 2.38 -41.20 -20.81
N ASN A 8 3.60 -41.42 -21.28
CA ASN A 8 4.79 -40.84 -20.70
C ASN A 8 4.56 -39.32 -20.76
N ASN A 9 4.04 -38.74 -19.68
CA ASN A 9 4.16 -37.33 -19.38
C ASN A 9 5.64 -37.06 -19.18
N LYS A 10 6.38 -37.01 -20.29
CA LYS A 10 7.75 -36.58 -20.37
C LYS A 10 7.71 -35.16 -19.82
N PHE A 11 8.21 -34.98 -18.59
CA PHE A 11 8.52 -33.65 -18.09
C PHE A 11 9.54 -33.08 -19.08
N ILE A 12 9.07 -32.25 -20.01
CA ILE A 12 9.94 -31.52 -20.93
C ILE A 12 10.44 -30.34 -20.09
N PRO A 13 11.70 -30.34 -19.63
CA PRO A 13 12.24 -29.18 -18.95
C PRO A 13 12.20 -28.07 -19.98
N ARG A 14 11.39 -27.01 -19.76
CA ARG A 14 11.54 -25.80 -20.56
C ARG A 14 13.01 -25.37 -20.44
N ASN A 15 13.64 -25.08 -21.58
CA ASN A 15 15.03 -24.59 -21.64
C ASN A 15 15.19 -23.49 -20.57
N ILE A 16 16.21 -23.62 -19.71
CA ILE A 16 16.51 -22.68 -18.62
C ILE A 16 16.58 -21.25 -19.15
N GLU A 17 17.09 -21.06 -20.36
CA GLU A 17 17.16 -19.77 -21.05
C GLU A 17 15.76 -19.17 -21.31
N GLN A 18 14.81 -20.01 -21.71
CA GLN A 18 13.43 -19.57 -21.93
C GLN A 18 12.77 -19.18 -20.60
N ARG A 19 13.02 -19.93 -19.51
CA ARG A 19 12.53 -19.55 -18.17
C ARG A 19 13.11 -18.22 -17.70
N ILE A 20 14.39 -17.96 -17.96
CA ILE A 20 15.03 -16.68 -17.63
C ILE A 20 14.38 -15.54 -18.43
N LYS A 21 14.09 -15.75 -19.72
CA LYS A 21 13.38 -14.78 -20.56
C LYS A 21 11.97 -14.52 -20.01
N ASP A 22 11.20 -15.57 -19.75
CA ASP A 22 9.83 -15.46 -19.21
C ASP A 22 9.82 -14.70 -17.87
N LEU A 23 10.76 -15.00 -16.96
CA LEU A 23 10.88 -14.30 -15.68
C LEU A 23 11.22 -12.82 -15.84
N LYS A 24 12.06 -12.45 -16.82
CA LYS A 24 12.36 -11.04 -17.12
C LYS A 24 11.10 -10.31 -17.60
N VAL A 25 10.32 -10.93 -18.49
CA VAL A 25 9.07 -10.37 -19.00
C VAL A 25 8.06 -10.18 -17.87
N ILE A 26 7.89 -11.18 -16.98
CA ILE A 26 7.00 -11.08 -15.83
C ILE A 26 7.42 -9.91 -14.92
N LYS A 27 8.70 -9.81 -14.55
CA LYS A 27 9.19 -8.72 -13.71
C LYS A 27 9.02 -7.35 -14.34
N ALA A 28 9.23 -7.23 -15.66
CA ALA A 28 9.03 -5.98 -16.37
C ALA A 28 7.55 -5.56 -16.35
N LYS A 29 6.63 -6.51 -16.55
CA LYS A 29 5.20 -6.25 -16.47
C LYS A 29 4.76 -5.85 -15.06
N GLU A 30 5.22 -6.56 -14.03
CA GLU A 30 4.93 -6.19 -12.63
C GLU A 30 5.40 -4.76 -12.31
N LEU A 31 6.58 -4.37 -12.78
CA LEU A 31 7.11 -3.01 -12.59
C LEU A 31 6.26 -1.97 -13.32
N GLN A 32 5.82 -2.27 -14.54
CA GLN A 32 4.94 -1.39 -15.30
C GLN A 32 3.60 -1.19 -14.59
N ASP A 33 2.96 -2.28 -14.16
CA ASP A 33 1.67 -2.25 -13.45
C ASP A 33 1.79 -1.45 -12.14
N TYR A 34 2.90 -1.63 -11.40
CA TYR A 34 3.18 -0.83 -10.20
C TYR A 34 3.38 0.65 -10.49
N ASN A 35 4.11 1.00 -11.56
CA ASN A 35 4.34 2.40 -11.91
C ASN A 35 3.03 3.10 -12.29
N ILE A 36 2.14 2.43 -13.04
CA ILE A 36 0.80 2.95 -13.34
C ILE A 36 0.01 3.22 -12.05
N PHE A 37 -0.01 2.24 -11.14
CA PHE A 37 -0.67 2.39 -9.85
C PHE A 37 -0.08 3.54 -9.03
N LEU A 38 1.25 3.68 -9.02
CA LEU A 38 1.97 4.71 -8.29
C LEU A 38 1.67 6.12 -8.84
N GLU A 39 1.59 6.27 -10.16
CA GLU A 39 1.20 7.52 -10.81
C GLU A 39 -0.22 7.93 -10.39
N GLU A 40 -1.18 7.00 -10.47
CA GLU A 40 -2.57 7.25 -10.04
C GLU A 40 -2.65 7.56 -8.54
N PHE A 41 -1.94 6.82 -7.71
CA PHE A 41 -1.86 7.06 -6.26
C PHE A 41 -1.31 8.47 -5.97
N SER A 42 -0.24 8.86 -6.66
CA SER A 42 0.42 10.16 -6.46
C SER A 42 -0.47 11.32 -6.92
N TYR A 43 -1.17 11.16 -8.05
CA TYR A 43 -2.16 12.11 -8.53
C TYR A 43 -3.32 12.26 -7.54
N ASN A 44 -3.89 11.15 -7.05
CA ASN A 44 -4.95 11.19 -6.05
C ASN A 44 -4.46 11.85 -4.75
N LEU A 45 -3.22 11.59 -4.32
CA LEU A 45 -2.64 12.26 -3.16
C LEU A 45 -2.57 13.79 -3.34
N SER A 46 -2.19 14.29 -4.51
CA SER A 46 -2.13 15.74 -4.76
C SER A 46 -3.52 16.36 -4.71
N LEU A 47 -4.53 15.72 -5.33
CA LEU A 47 -5.92 16.21 -5.25
C LEU A 47 -6.42 16.33 -3.81
N ILE A 48 -6.07 15.36 -2.96
CA ILE A 48 -6.45 15.34 -1.54
C ILE A 48 -5.77 16.49 -0.77
N LYS A 49 -4.50 16.78 -1.09
CA LYS A 49 -3.73 17.89 -0.50
C LYS A 49 -4.25 19.26 -0.91
N ASP A 50 -4.69 19.39 -2.15
CA ASP A 50 -5.20 20.65 -2.70
C ASP A 50 -6.60 21.00 -2.19
N LYS A 51 -7.42 19.98 -1.89
CA LYS A 51 -8.77 20.14 -1.32
C LYS A 51 -8.80 20.81 0.07
N VAL A 52 -7.66 21.20 0.64
CA VAL A 52 -7.59 21.77 2.00
C VAL A 52 -8.17 23.17 2.12
N SER A 53 -8.26 23.92 1.02
CA SER A 53 -8.96 25.21 1.00
C SER A 53 -10.47 25.09 1.23
N ASP A 54 -11.08 23.93 0.97
CA ASP A 54 -12.55 23.75 0.99
C ASP A 54 -13.07 23.17 2.33
N TYR A 55 -12.18 23.06 3.32
CA TYR A 55 -12.41 22.30 4.55
C TYR A 55 -13.51 22.76 5.50
N PRO A 56 -13.96 24.03 5.57
CA PRO A 56 -15.04 24.35 6.50
C PRO A 56 -16.37 23.66 6.16
N ASN A 57 -16.51 23.02 4.99
CA ASN A 57 -17.78 22.44 4.51
C ASN A 57 -17.87 20.90 4.52
N LEU A 58 -16.85 20.17 4.99
CA LEU A 58 -16.94 18.70 5.09
C LEU A 58 -17.83 18.29 6.28
N ILE A 59 -18.94 17.59 6.01
CA ILE A 59 -19.91 17.20 7.04
C ILE A 59 -19.34 16.14 8.01
N ASN A 60 -18.31 15.37 7.62
CA ASN A 60 -17.77 14.25 8.42
C ASN A 60 -16.42 14.60 9.10
N PRO A 61 -16.38 14.75 10.45
CA PRO A 61 -15.15 15.06 11.19
C PRO A 61 -14.05 13.99 11.11
N GLN A 62 -14.41 12.72 10.94
CA GLN A 62 -13.42 11.62 10.82
C GLN A 62 -12.71 11.71 9.48
N GLU A 63 -13.45 11.97 8.41
CA GLU A 63 -12.87 12.20 7.08
C GLU A 63 -11.95 13.43 7.09
N GLN A 64 -12.37 14.54 7.73
CA GLN A 64 -11.48 15.69 7.89
C GLN A 64 -10.16 15.34 8.59
N LEU A 65 -10.20 14.52 9.65
CA LEU A 65 -8.98 14.06 10.32
C LEU A 65 -8.11 13.20 9.40
N PHE A 66 -8.71 12.28 8.65
CA PHE A 66 -8.00 11.47 7.66
C PHE A 66 -7.26 12.35 6.65
N ILE A 67 -7.97 13.32 6.06
CA ILE A 67 -7.38 14.18 5.05
C ILE A 67 -6.29 15.07 5.67
N LYS A 68 -6.48 15.59 6.89
CA LYS A 68 -5.44 16.34 7.60
C LYS A 68 -4.17 15.50 7.81
N LEU A 69 -4.32 14.24 8.24
CA LEU A 69 -3.17 13.34 8.41
C LEU A 69 -2.44 13.05 7.11
N ILE A 70 -3.16 12.99 5.98
CA ILE A 70 -2.59 12.77 4.65
C ILE A 70 -1.91 14.04 4.11
N LYS A 71 -2.49 15.22 4.37
CA LYS A 71 -2.02 16.50 3.82
C LYS A 71 -0.54 16.74 4.07
N ASP A 72 -0.14 16.52 5.31
CA ASP A 72 1.20 16.85 5.79
C ASP A 72 2.21 15.71 5.55
N THR A 73 1.82 14.68 4.77
CA THR A 73 2.72 13.58 4.45
C THR A 73 3.59 13.88 3.24
N LYS A 74 4.81 13.35 3.25
CA LYS A 74 5.68 13.20 2.09
C LYS A 74 5.58 11.75 1.59
N ILE A 75 5.60 11.55 0.29
CA ILE A 75 5.78 10.21 -0.28
C ILE A 75 7.28 9.91 -0.30
N GLU A 76 7.68 8.75 0.21
CA GLU A 76 9.02 8.19 0.02
C GLU A 76 8.96 6.94 -0.85
N LEU A 77 9.78 6.92 -1.91
CA LEU A 77 9.81 5.84 -2.91
C LEU A 77 11.26 5.40 -3.10
N ASP A 78 11.81 4.68 -2.14
CA ASP A 78 13.10 4.04 -2.32
C ASP A 78 12.88 2.65 -2.97
N GLN A 79 12.93 2.59 -4.31
CA GLN A 79 12.75 1.32 -5.01
C GLN A 79 13.87 0.30 -4.75
N LYS A 80 15.05 0.73 -4.27
CA LYS A 80 16.14 -0.20 -3.92
C LYS A 80 15.87 -0.86 -2.58
N LYS A 81 15.41 -0.09 -1.61
CA LYS A 81 15.17 -0.52 -0.23
C LYS A 81 13.78 -1.11 -0.02
N TYR A 82 12.81 -0.60 -0.76
CA TYR A 82 11.39 -0.93 -0.67
C TYR A 82 10.76 -1.04 -2.06
N PRO A 83 11.15 -2.07 -2.83
CA PRO A 83 10.54 -2.29 -4.12
C PRO A 83 9.02 -2.53 -3.93
N PHE A 84 8.21 -1.93 -4.81
CA PHE A 84 6.75 -2.08 -4.84
C PHE A 84 6.01 -1.60 -3.59
N LYS A 85 6.56 -0.62 -2.87
CA LYS A 85 5.98 -0.08 -1.64
C LYS A 85 5.80 1.42 -1.72
N ILE A 86 4.67 1.88 -1.21
CA ILE A 86 4.35 3.30 -1.06
C ILE A 86 4.37 3.66 0.41
N CYS A 87 5.08 4.74 0.72
CA CYS A 87 5.40 5.14 2.08
C CYS A 87 4.96 6.58 2.29
N LEU A 88 4.04 6.82 3.22
CA LEU A 88 3.61 8.17 3.59
C LEU A 88 4.17 8.52 4.96
N LEU A 89 4.99 9.58 5.00
CA LEU A 89 5.69 10.02 6.20
C LEU A 89 5.30 11.43 6.58
N GLN A 90 5.07 11.69 7.86
CA GLN A 90 4.85 13.02 8.40
C GLN A 90 5.95 13.29 9.43
N ASN A 91 6.72 14.37 9.24
CA ASN A 91 7.86 14.72 10.10
C ASN A 91 8.83 13.54 10.29
N ASP A 92 9.20 12.87 9.19
CA ASP A 92 10.07 11.69 9.14
C ASP A 92 9.58 10.48 9.97
N LYS A 93 8.31 10.50 10.40
CA LYS A 93 7.62 9.37 11.00
C LYS A 93 6.68 8.75 10.00
N TRP A 94 6.71 7.44 9.93
CA TRP A 94 5.78 6.69 9.11
C TRP A 94 4.35 6.83 9.61
N MET A 95 3.45 7.22 8.70
CA MET A 95 2.02 7.30 8.95
C MET A 95 1.31 6.12 8.31
N PHE A 96 1.58 5.91 7.02
CA PHE A 96 1.00 4.83 6.24
C PHE A 96 2.06 4.14 5.39
N HIS A 97 1.84 2.87 5.12
CA HIS A 97 2.67 2.08 4.22
C HIS A 97 1.81 1.07 3.49
N TYR A 98 1.95 1.01 2.16
CA TYR A 98 1.27 0.04 1.33
C TYR A 98 2.29 -0.85 0.62
N ASP A 99 2.11 -2.17 0.79
CA ASP A 99 2.86 -3.21 0.08
C ASP A 99 2.01 -3.69 -1.09
N TRP A 100 2.32 -3.21 -2.30
CA TRP A 100 1.50 -3.47 -3.49
C TRP A 100 1.53 -4.94 -3.89
N LYS A 101 2.67 -5.63 -3.70
CA LYS A 101 2.79 -7.05 -4.07
C LYS A 101 1.96 -7.97 -3.18
N ASN A 102 1.93 -7.68 -1.87
CA ASN A 102 1.18 -8.49 -0.90
C ASN A 102 -0.24 -7.96 -0.66
N ASP A 103 -0.59 -6.83 -1.26
CA ASP A 103 -1.85 -6.12 -1.06
C ASP A 103 -2.15 -5.84 0.43
N VAL A 104 -1.14 -5.32 1.13
CA VAL A 104 -1.21 -5.05 2.58
C VAL A 104 -0.99 -3.58 2.86
N PHE A 105 -2.04 -2.93 3.37
CA PHE A 105 -1.99 -1.58 3.89
C PHE A 105 -1.73 -1.57 5.39
N ARG A 106 -0.78 -0.75 5.82
CA ARG A 106 -0.35 -0.62 7.22
C ARG A 106 -0.47 0.83 7.66
N TYR A 107 -0.90 1.03 8.89
CA TYR A 107 -0.96 2.35 9.53
C TYR A 107 -0.26 2.33 10.88
N ASN A 108 0.39 3.44 11.22
CA ASN A 108 1.02 3.59 12.53
C ASN A 108 -0.03 3.69 13.64
N ASN A 109 0.04 2.78 14.61
CA ASN A 109 -0.92 2.70 15.69
C ASN A 109 -0.89 3.95 16.59
N ASP A 110 0.30 4.44 16.90
CA ASP A 110 0.51 5.47 17.91
C ASP A 110 0.25 6.87 17.35
N SER A 111 0.44 7.07 16.04
CA SER A 111 0.15 8.35 15.40
C SER A 111 -1.19 8.39 14.69
N VAL A 112 -1.57 7.36 13.94
CA VAL A 112 -2.80 7.35 13.15
C VAL A 112 -3.97 6.87 14.01
N PHE A 113 -3.99 5.59 14.40
CA PHE A 113 -5.15 5.03 15.09
C PHE A 113 -5.44 5.75 16.41
N SER A 114 -4.42 6.04 17.20
CA SER A 114 -4.55 6.76 18.47
C SER A 114 -5.18 8.14 18.30
N SER A 115 -4.92 8.84 17.18
CA SER A 115 -5.56 10.14 16.88
C SER A 115 -7.06 10.01 16.67
N PHE A 116 -7.51 8.94 15.99
CA PHE A 116 -8.94 8.68 15.81
C PHE A 116 -9.61 8.16 17.07
N ASN A 117 -8.95 7.23 17.79
CA ASN A 117 -9.48 6.68 19.03
C ASN A 117 -9.64 7.77 20.10
N THR A 118 -8.64 8.63 20.29
CA THR A 118 -8.70 9.73 21.26
C THR A 118 -9.81 10.73 20.90
N LYS A 119 -9.95 11.09 19.63
CA LYS A 119 -10.89 12.14 19.20
C LYS A 119 -12.34 11.66 19.05
N PHE A 120 -12.54 10.39 18.69
CA PHE A 120 -13.86 9.87 18.30
C PHE A 120 -14.25 8.58 19.03
N SER A 121 -13.41 8.07 19.94
CA SER A 121 -13.62 6.78 20.63
C SER A 121 -13.87 5.60 19.67
N ILE A 122 -13.33 5.67 18.46
CA ILE A 122 -13.54 4.63 17.45
C ILE A 122 -12.85 3.32 17.86
N GLN A 123 -13.55 2.21 17.70
CA GLN A 123 -13.00 0.88 17.93
C GLN A 123 -12.10 0.46 16.77
N HIS A 124 -11.14 -0.43 17.02
CA HIS A 124 -10.11 -0.78 16.04
C HIS A 124 -10.68 -1.42 14.75
N ASN A 125 -11.74 -2.23 14.87
CA ASN A 125 -12.39 -2.84 13.71
C ASN A 125 -13.13 -1.81 12.84
N ASP A 126 -13.82 -0.85 13.47
CA ASP A 126 -14.50 0.22 12.77
C ASP A 126 -13.50 1.18 12.12
N PHE A 127 -12.37 1.43 12.78
CA PHE A 127 -11.27 2.17 12.20
C PHE A 127 -10.72 1.51 10.93
N LYS A 128 -10.51 0.19 10.93
CA LYS A 128 -10.07 -0.52 9.71
C LYS A 128 -11.08 -0.40 8.58
N ARG A 129 -12.39 -0.50 8.87
CA ARG A 129 -13.46 -0.30 7.88
C ARG A 129 -13.45 1.13 7.34
N PHE A 130 -13.30 2.11 8.22
CA PHE A 130 -13.18 3.52 7.87
C PHE A 130 -11.97 3.77 6.95
N ILE A 131 -10.79 3.26 7.29
CA ILE A 131 -9.60 3.37 6.43
C ILE A 131 -9.82 2.72 5.07
N SER A 132 -10.39 1.51 5.03
CA SER A 132 -10.71 0.85 3.76
C SER A 132 -11.62 1.72 2.89
N PHE A 133 -12.66 2.31 3.47
CA PHE A 133 -13.58 3.19 2.76
C PHE A 133 -12.91 4.48 2.27
N MET A 134 -12.02 5.07 3.08
CA MET A 134 -11.26 6.25 2.68
C MET A 134 -10.29 5.98 1.53
N LEU A 135 -9.60 4.83 1.53
CA LEU A 135 -8.72 4.43 0.44
C LEU A 135 -9.51 4.20 -0.86
N GLU A 136 -10.66 3.54 -0.77
CA GLU A 136 -11.52 3.32 -1.93
C GLU A 136 -12.08 4.63 -2.48
N LYS A 137 -12.56 5.51 -1.59
CA LYS A 137 -13.12 6.82 -1.96
C LYS A 137 -12.09 7.72 -2.64
N HIS A 138 -10.90 7.85 -2.05
CA HIS A 138 -9.93 8.88 -2.42
C HIS A 138 -8.78 8.39 -3.30
N PHE A 139 -8.38 7.12 -3.18
CA PHE A 139 -7.26 6.54 -3.93
C PHE A 139 -7.68 5.43 -4.90
N LYS A 140 -8.98 5.12 -4.98
CA LYS A 140 -9.56 4.16 -5.93
C LYS A 140 -9.04 2.72 -5.81
N PHE A 141 -8.57 2.33 -4.63
CA PHE A 141 -8.17 0.95 -4.36
C PHE A 141 -8.64 0.48 -2.99
N LYS A 142 -8.72 -0.85 -2.84
CA LYS A 142 -9.14 -1.52 -1.61
C LYS A 142 -8.18 -2.64 -1.26
N PRO A 143 -7.34 -2.46 -0.23
CA PRO A 143 -6.36 -3.47 0.11
C PRO A 143 -7.00 -4.73 0.67
N PHE A 144 -6.47 -5.91 0.31
CA PHE A 144 -6.87 -7.19 0.88
C PHE A 144 -6.73 -7.23 2.40
N LYS A 145 -5.66 -6.63 2.93
CA LYS A 145 -5.39 -6.62 4.38
C LYS A 145 -5.01 -5.26 4.92
N ILE A 146 -5.61 -4.90 6.06
CA ILE A 146 -5.28 -3.69 6.83
C ILE A 146 -4.73 -4.07 8.21
N LEU A 147 -3.52 -3.60 8.52
CA LEU A 147 -2.79 -3.90 9.74
C LEU A 147 -2.33 -2.64 10.48
N ASN A 148 -2.36 -2.70 11.81
CA ASN A 148 -1.65 -1.75 12.64
C ASN A 148 -0.20 -2.20 12.83
N ILE A 149 0.67 -1.24 13.09
CA ILE A 149 2.10 -1.40 13.29
C ILE A 149 2.57 -0.37 14.33
N TYR A 150 3.52 -0.76 15.16
CA TYR A 150 4.16 0.13 16.13
C TYR A 150 5.54 0.49 15.60
N TRP A 151 5.63 1.60 14.88
CA TRP A 151 6.90 2.11 14.34
C TRP A 151 7.37 3.30 15.18
N ASN A 152 7.97 2.98 16.32
CA ASN A 152 8.61 3.96 17.20
C ASN A 152 10.12 4.11 16.92
N LEU A 153 10.62 3.53 15.83
CA LEU A 153 12.03 3.66 15.46
C LEU A 153 12.18 4.80 14.45
N PRO A 154 13.12 5.74 14.66
CA PRO A 154 13.55 6.65 13.60
C PRO A 154 13.91 5.83 12.37
N ILE A 155 13.62 6.35 11.17
CA ILE A 155 14.01 5.72 9.89
C ILE A 155 15.46 5.20 10.00
N ASN A 156 16.38 5.98 10.57
CA ASN A 156 17.79 5.61 10.66
C ASN A 156 18.12 4.34 11.47
N ASN A 157 17.23 3.83 12.33
CA ASN A 157 17.51 2.67 13.19
C ASN A 157 16.97 1.34 12.66
N LEU A 158 16.24 1.33 11.54
CA LEU A 158 15.70 0.11 10.93
C LEU A 158 16.60 -0.46 9.82
N PHE A 159 17.73 0.20 9.48
CA PHE A 159 18.50 -0.08 8.25
C PHE A 159 19.99 -0.40 8.44
N ASN A 160 20.44 -0.59 9.69
CA ASN A 160 21.75 -1.16 9.97
C ASN A 160 21.59 -2.64 10.35
N LYS A 161 21.27 -3.51 9.39
CA LYS A 161 21.61 -4.94 9.40
C LYS A 161 21.74 -5.47 7.99
#